data_AF-E3S219-F1
#
_entry.id   AF-E3S219-F1
#
_cell.length_a   1.000
_cell.length_b   1.000
_cell.length_c   1.000
_cell.angle_alpha   90.00
_cell.angle_beta   90.00
_cell.angle_gamma   90.00
#
_symmetry.space_group_name_H-M   'P 1'
#
loop_
_entity.id
_entity.type
_entity.pdbx_description
1 polymer ?
#
loop_
_entity_poly.entity_id
_entity_poly.type
_entity_poly.pdbx_seq_one_letter_code
_entity_poly.pdbx_strand_id
1 'polypeptide(L)'
;MDLLTELESLAQICDSASSSDVSPRDIARWHTLFNFNALQAEEEITCHRTNLNRIAISTEHWATVQVEQEALGHNQESYSYHLSHRAKASASPKPSTQLSTLSLAQQKRLLKKRWLLRLSHELATAEKIQEISHLPTPPRILLDEEDPTVSFVEVDIIAKEAIEKHMYPSSTHFIVHRVSAEKSLADTCIAPTLGLDATMPQHRLSVSDTPVPQQNMYPVPYFFYGTLAEEDRLVALLGLEGKPALTPAKVRRARVEMRGRYRGLVDGSEGDEVDGWMFVVGSERHEDALRGYEGDAYEVVRCEIFGEEGVGGMKGLTFRFCEEVVG
;
A
#
# COMPACT_ATOMS: atom_id res chain seq x y z
N MET A 1 -6.17 3.18 2.95
CA MET A 1 -6.83 3.97 1.90
C MET A 1 -7.92 3.12 1.31
N ASP A 2 -9.09 3.72 1.10
CA ASP A 2 -10.18 3.07 0.39
C ASP A 2 -9.75 2.81 -1.06
N LEU A 3 -10.11 1.64 -1.60
CA LEU A 3 -9.85 1.27 -2.98
C LEU A 3 -10.44 2.32 -3.94
N LEU A 4 -11.52 2.97 -3.52
CA LEU A 4 -12.17 4.08 -4.20
C LEU A 4 -11.27 5.32 -4.31
N THR A 5 -10.70 5.79 -3.21
CA THR A 5 -9.81 6.97 -3.21
C THR A 5 -8.53 6.72 -4.02
N GLU A 6 -8.06 5.47 -4.08
CA GLU A 6 -6.96 5.10 -4.97
C GLU A 6 -7.39 5.11 -6.44
N LEU A 7 -8.55 4.56 -6.80
CA LEU A 7 -9.08 4.60 -8.17
C LEU A 7 -9.36 6.04 -8.64
N GLU A 8 -9.95 6.89 -7.79
CA GLU A 8 -10.19 8.32 -8.07
C GLU A 8 -8.88 9.07 -8.39
N SER A 9 -7.85 8.87 -7.56
CA SER A 9 -6.51 9.43 -7.81
C SER A 9 -5.95 8.95 -9.15
N LEU A 10 -6.18 7.68 -9.50
CA LEU A 10 -5.73 7.08 -10.76
C LEU A 10 -6.51 7.57 -11.98
N ALA A 11 -7.81 7.82 -11.85
CA ALA A 11 -8.65 8.41 -12.88
C ALA A 11 -8.20 9.84 -13.20
N GLN A 12 -7.90 10.65 -12.18
CA GLN A 12 -7.44 12.03 -12.37
C GLN A 12 -6.04 12.10 -13.01
N ILE A 13 -5.16 11.13 -12.70
CA ILE A 13 -3.88 10.94 -13.38
C ILE A 13 -4.10 10.56 -14.87
N CYS A 14 -5.12 9.75 -15.16
CA CYS A 14 -5.46 9.31 -16.51
C CYS A 14 -6.02 10.43 -17.38
N ASP A 15 -6.84 11.32 -16.82
CA ASP A 15 -7.38 12.47 -17.55
C ASP A 15 -6.31 13.46 -17.95
N SER A 16 -5.38 13.76 -17.03
CA SER A 16 -4.22 14.61 -17.33
C SER A 16 -3.24 13.98 -18.33
N ALA A 17 -3.22 12.66 -18.47
CA ALA A 17 -2.43 11.95 -19.48
C ALA A 17 -2.98 12.10 -20.91
N SER A 18 -4.26 12.46 -21.07
CA SER A 18 -4.92 12.61 -22.38
C SER A 18 -4.61 13.95 -23.07
N SER A 19 -4.05 14.93 -22.33
CA SER A 19 -3.58 16.22 -22.87
C SER A 19 -2.23 16.05 -23.56
N SER A 20 -2.25 15.70 -24.85
CA SER A 20 -1.06 15.41 -25.65
C SER A 20 -0.22 16.63 -26.06
N ASP A 21 -0.67 17.86 -25.80
CA ASP A 21 0.04 19.07 -26.25
C ASP A 21 1.00 19.57 -25.15
N VAL A 22 2.30 19.44 -25.40
CA VAL A 22 3.35 19.98 -24.52
C VAL A 22 3.53 21.45 -24.86
N SER A 23 3.10 22.34 -23.95
CA SER A 23 3.20 23.78 -24.20
C SER A 23 4.67 24.23 -24.25
N PRO A 24 5.04 25.19 -25.14
CA PRO A 24 6.36 25.83 -25.11
C PRO A 24 6.69 26.47 -23.75
N ARG A 25 5.66 26.86 -22.98
CA ARG A 25 5.83 27.37 -21.60
C ARG A 25 6.29 26.28 -20.64
N ASP A 26 5.81 25.05 -20.81
CA ASP A 26 6.21 23.92 -19.98
C ASP A 26 7.64 23.47 -20.31
N ILE A 27 8.00 23.45 -21.59
CA ILE A 27 9.39 23.19 -22.04
C ILE A 27 10.37 24.19 -21.41
N ALA A 28 10.06 25.50 -21.47
CA ALA A 28 10.91 26.53 -20.89
C ALA A 28 11.04 26.41 -19.35
N ARG A 29 9.95 26.02 -18.68
CA ARG A 29 9.93 25.79 -17.24
C ARG A 29 10.82 24.60 -16.86
N TRP A 30 10.67 23.47 -17.56
CA TRP A 30 11.43 22.25 -17.29
C TRP A 30 12.92 22.41 -17.65
N HIS A 31 13.24 23.19 -18.69
CA HIS A 31 14.61 23.61 -18.96
C HIS A 31 15.21 24.37 -17.77
N THR A 32 14.47 25.31 -17.18
CA THR A 32 14.96 26.12 -16.06
C THR A 32 15.12 25.31 -14.77
N LEU A 33 14.16 24.42 -14.49
CA LEU A 33 14.12 23.65 -13.23
C LEU A 33 15.06 22.45 -13.21
N PHE A 34 15.17 21.74 -14.33
CA PHE A 34 15.87 20.46 -14.41
C PHE A 34 17.07 20.48 -15.36
N ASN A 35 17.35 21.63 -15.99
CA ASN A 35 18.46 21.82 -16.92
C ASN A 35 18.39 20.91 -18.16
N PHE A 36 17.17 20.59 -18.60
CA PHE A 36 16.90 19.80 -19.81
C PHE A 36 16.96 20.66 -21.07
N ASN A 37 17.40 20.08 -22.19
CA ASN A 37 17.20 20.72 -23.49
C ASN A 37 15.73 20.61 -23.94
N ALA A 38 15.33 21.33 -24.99
CA ALA A 38 13.92 21.40 -25.39
C ALA A 38 13.32 20.02 -25.76
N LEU A 39 14.10 19.18 -26.44
CA LEU A 39 13.69 17.84 -26.85
C LEU A 39 13.59 16.89 -25.65
N GLN A 40 14.56 16.96 -24.74
CA GLN A 40 14.55 16.20 -23.48
C GLN A 40 13.38 16.62 -22.58
N ALA A 41 13.07 17.91 -22.49
CA ALA A 41 11.94 18.39 -21.70
C ALA A 41 10.62 17.87 -22.26
N GLU A 42 10.45 17.85 -23.58
CA GLU A 42 9.25 17.30 -24.24
C GLU A 42 9.10 15.79 -23.99
N GLU A 43 10.19 15.03 -24.13
CA GLU A 43 10.21 13.59 -23.83
C GLU A 43 9.89 13.31 -22.36
N GLU A 44 10.50 14.03 -21.43
CA GLU A 44 10.31 13.85 -19.99
C GLU A 44 8.92 14.28 -19.52
N ILE A 45 8.36 15.37 -20.07
CA ILE A 45 6.97 15.77 -19.81
C ILE A 45 6.01 14.68 -20.30
N THR A 46 6.23 14.17 -21.51
CA THR A 46 5.39 13.12 -22.10
C THR A 46 5.48 11.82 -21.29
N CYS A 47 6.69 11.43 -20.88
CA CYS A 47 6.93 10.27 -20.02
C CYS A 47 6.28 10.45 -18.64
N HIS A 48 6.34 11.66 -18.08
CA HIS A 48 5.71 11.95 -16.79
C HIS A 48 4.19 11.88 -16.86
N ARG A 49 3.59 12.48 -17.91
CA ARG A 49 2.13 12.48 -18.13
C ARG A 49 1.60 11.08 -18.37
N THR A 50 2.33 10.23 -19.09
CA THR A 50 1.92 8.84 -19.34
C THR A 50 2.13 7.93 -18.13
N ASN A 51 3.11 8.21 -17.26
CA ASN A 51 3.39 7.40 -16.08
C ASN A 51 2.26 7.48 -15.03
N LEU A 52 1.43 6.44 -14.96
CA LEU A 52 0.33 6.32 -14.00
C LEU A 52 0.79 6.06 -12.55
N ASN A 53 2.05 5.69 -12.34
CA ASN A 53 2.64 5.51 -11.00
C ASN A 53 3.34 6.78 -10.50
N ARG A 54 3.17 7.93 -11.18
CA ARG A 54 3.70 9.21 -10.67
C ARG A 54 3.02 9.58 -9.36
N ILE A 55 3.71 10.36 -8.54
CA ILE A 55 3.11 10.92 -7.33
C ILE A 55 2.04 11.92 -7.75
N ALA A 56 0.76 11.56 -7.61
CA ALA A 56 -0.32 12.52 -7.73
C ALA A 56 -0.27 13.51 -6.56
N ILE A 57 -0.37 14.78 -6.88
CA ILE A 57 -0.47 15.86 -5.91
C ILE A 57 -1.92 16.32 -5.91
N SER A 58 -2.63 16.06 -4.82
CA SER A 58 -4.00 16.55 -4.65
C SER A 58 -4.03 18.08 -4.68
N THR A 59 -5.17 18.66 -5.04
CA THR A 59 -5.40 20.11 -5.03
C THR A 59 -5.20 20.73 -3.65
N GLU A 60 -5.60 20.01 -2.60
CA GLU A 60 -5.40 20.43 -1.20
C GLU A 60 -3.90 20.41 -0.80
N HIS A 61 -3.16 19.36 -1.20
CA HIS A 61 -1.72 19.31 -0.97
C HIS A 61 -1.00 20.42 -1.75
N TRP A 62 -1.39 20.64 -3.00
CA TRP A 62 -0.86 21.73 -3.82
C TRP A 62 -1.11 23.09 -3.17
N ALA A 63 -2.34 23.38 -2.72
CA ALA A 63 -2.67 24.64 -2.07
C ALA A 63 -1.79 24.94 -0.85
N THR A 64 -1.38 23.90 -0.13
CA THR A 64 -0.50 24.03 1.05
C THR A 64 0.93 24.41 0.67
N VAL A 65 1.45 23.87 -0.45
CA VAL A 65 2.85 24.06 -0.87
C VAL A 65 3.02 25.06 -2.01
N GLN A 66 1.92 25.55 -2.58
CA GLN A 66 1.89 26.34 -3.81
C GLN A 66 2.80 27.57 -3.72
N VAL A 67 2.68 28.35 -2.65
CA VAL A 67 3.42 29.61 -2.49
C VAL A 67 4.94 29.37 -2.50
N GLU A 68 5.40 28.34 -1.79
CA GLU A 68 6.82 28.01 -1.71
C GLU A 68 7.33 27.42 -3.03
N GLN A 69 6.56 26.51 -3.64
CA GLN A 69 6.98 25.82 -4.85
C GLN A 69 6.92 26.73 -6.10
N GLU A 70 5.93 27.61 -6.19
CA GLU A 70 5.87 28.62 -7.26
C GLU A 70 7.00 29.65 -7.14
N ALA A 71 7.43 30.01 -5.92
CA ALA A 71 8.61 30.85 -5.71
C ALA A 71 9.91 30.19 -6.22
N LEU A 72 9.95 28.85 -6.23
CA LEU A 72 11.02 28.06 -6.84
C LEU A 72 10.81 27.82 -8.34
N GLY A 73 9.72 28.33 -8.92
CA GLY A 73 9.38 28.20 -10.34
C GLY A 73 8.59 26.92 -10.71
N HIS A 74 8.23 26.09 -9.74
CA HIS A 74 7.44 24.89 -9.95
C HIS A 74 5.95 25.20 -10.17
N ASN A 75 5.30 24.42 -11.03
CA ASN A 75 3.86 24.20 -11.02
C ASN A 75 3.55 22.81 -10.46
N GLN A 76 2.27 22.50 -10.25
CA GLN A 76 1.82 21.22 -9.72
C GLN A 76 2.43 20.01 -10.47
N GLU A 77 2.52 20.08 -11.80
CA GLU A 77 3.10 19.03 -12.64
C GLU A 77 4.62 18.87 -12.45
N SER A 78 5.39 19.95 -12.57
CA SER A 78 6.85 19.88 -12.38
C SER A 78 7.23 19.57 -10.93
N TYR A 79 6.42 19.94 -9.95
CA TYR A 79 6.61 19.56 -8.56
C TYR A 79 6.35 18.07 -8.35
N SER A 80 5.28 17.52 -8.94
CA SER A 80 5.00 16.08 -9.01
C SER A 80 6.17 15.30 -9.66
N TYR A 81 6.70 15.82 -10.77
CA TYR A 81 7.87 15.24 -11.44
C TYR A 81 9.10 15.24 -10.52
N HIS A 82 9.42 16.38 -9.90
CA HIS A 82 10.54 16.52 -8.99
C HIS A 82 10.47 15.53 -7.81
N LEU A 83 9.30 15.39 -7.18
CA LEU A 83 9.11 14.42 -6.09
C LEU A 83 9.27 12.97 -6.58
N SER A 84 8.68 12.65 -7.73
CA SER A 84 8.76 11.32 -8.34
C SER A 84 10.20 10.95 -8.68
N HIS A 85 10.98 11.91 -9.19
CA HIS A 85 12.38 11.70 -9.57
C HIS A 85 13.30 11.61 -8.36
N ARG A 86 13.04 12.39 -7.31
CA ARG A 86 13.76 12.27 -6.02
C ARG A 86 13.49 10.92 -5.34
N ALA A 87 12.25 10.43 -5.41
CA ALA A 87 11.90 9.09 -4.94
C ALA A 87 12.64 8.00 -5.74
N LYS A 88 12.74 8.13 -7.07
CA LYS A 88 13.52 7.22 -7.92
C LYS A 88 15.03 7.30 -7.67
N ALA A 89 15.61 8.49 -7.48
CA ALA A 89 17.03 8.64 -7.16
C ALA A 89 17.41 8.00 -5.81
N SER A 90 16.45 7.93 -4.87
CA SER A 90 16.60 7.21 -3.59
C SER A 90 16.36 5.70 -3.69
N ALA A 91 15.82 5.22 -4.82
CA ALA A 91 15.54 3.82 -5.08
C ALA A 91 16.64 3.25 -5.99
N SER A 92 17.48 2.37 -5.46
CA SER A 92 18.49 1.67 -6.24
C SER A 92 17.85 1.02 -7.48
N PRO A 93 18.48 1.08 -8.67
CA PRO A 93 17.93 0.48 -9.88
C PRO A 93 17.75 -1.02 -9.62
N LYS A 94 16.48 -1.47 -9.59
CA LYS A 94 16.18 -2.89 -9.46
C LYS A 94 16.40 -3.52 -10.83
N PRO A 95 17.30 -4.52 -10.97
CA PRO A 95 17.36 -5.30 -12.19
C PRO A 95 16.01 -5.96 -12.45
N SER A 96 15.66 -6.18 -13.72
CA SER A 96 14.52 -7.01 -14.10
C SER A 96 14.66 -8.37 -13.42
N THR A 97 13.91 -8.56 -12.34
CA THR A 97 14.11 -9.70 -11.45
C THR A 97 13.20 -10.81 -11.94
N GLN A 98 13.76 -11.73 -12.72
CA GLN A 98 12.99 -12.89 -13.19
C GLN A 98 12.52 -13.72 -11.99
N LEU A 99 11.27 -14.17 -12.03
CA LEU A 99 10.68 -14.97 -10.94
C LEU A 99 11.58 -16.17 -10.56
N SER A 100 12.26 -16.77 -11.55
CA SER A 100 13.16 -17.91 -11.41
C SER A 100 14.42 -17.66 -10.59
N THR A 101 14.84 -16.40 -10.38
CA THR A 101 16.07 -16.06 -9.64
C THR A 101 15.81 -15.69 -8.17
N LEU A 102 14.53 -15.68 -7.77
CA LEU A 102 14.08 -15.31 -6.43
C LEU A 102 13.98 -16.52 -5.50
N SER A 103 14.07 -16.28 -4.19
CA SER A 103 13.77 -17.30 -3.19
C SER A 103 12.31 -17.76 -3.29
N LEU A 104 12.00 -18.98 -2.82
CA LEU A 104 10.63 -19.50 -2.77
C LEU A 104 9.66 -18.55 -2.04
N ALA A 105 10.11 -17.90 -0.97
CA ALA A 105 9.32 -16.94 -0.23
C ALA A 105 9.05 -15.66 -1.05
N GLN A 106 10.08 -15.14 -1.72
CA GLN A 106 9.97 -13.98 -2.61
C GLN A 106 9.05 -14.26 -3.81
N GLN A 107 9.15 -15.46 -4.41
CA GLN A 107 8.26 -15.91 -5.47
C GLN A 107 6.81 -15.95 -5.00
N LYS A 108 6.53 -16.63 -3.87
CA LYS A 108 5.17 -16.69 -3.30
C LYS A 108 4.58 -15.31 -3.04
N ARG A 109 5.40 -14.36 -2.54
CA ARG A 109 4.96 -12.98 -2.33
C ARG A 109 4.65 -12.26 -3.64
N LEU A 110 5.52 -12.37 -4.65
CA LEU A 110 5.25 -11.76 -5.96
C LEU A 110 4.01 -12.35 -6.63
N LEU A 111 3.73 -13.64 -6.43
CA LEU A 111 2.51 -14.29 -6.91
C LEU A 111 1.25 -13.83 -6.18
N LYS A 112 1.36 -13.40 -4.91
CA LYS A 112 0.27 -12.78 -4.16
C LYS A 112 0.02 -11.33 -4.57
N LYS A 113 1.01 -10.65 -5.15
CA LYS A 113 0.85 -9.27 -5.62
C LYS A 113 -0.10 -9.21 -6.80
N ARG A 114 -0.83 -8.12 -6.83
CA ARG A 114 -1.84 -7.84 -7.84
C ARG A 114 -1.51 -6.50 -8.47
N TRP A 115 -1.79 -6.39 -9.76
CA TRP A 115 -1.63 -5.17 -10.53
C TRP A 115 -2.94 -4.83 -11.22
N LEU A 116 -3.29 -3.56 -11.23
CA LEU A 116 -4.39 -3.03 -12.02
C LEU A 116 -3.85 -2.58 -13.37
N LEU A 117 -4.47 -3.09 -14.42
CA LEU A 117 -4.24 -2.69 -15.79
C LEU A 117 -5.47 -1.93 -16.30
N ARG A 118 -5.27 -0.71 -16.80
CA ARG A 118 -6.35 0.05 -17.44
C ARG A 118 -6.71 -0.59 -18.78
N LEU A 119 -7.99 -0.88 -18.99
CA LEU A 119 -8.51 -1.29 -20.28
C LEU A 119 -8.45 -0.11 -21.25
N SER A 120 -7.95 -0.35 -22.45
CA SER A 120 -7.82 0.64 -23.53
C SER A 120 -8.20 0.00 -24.85
N HIS A 121 -8.30 0.77 -25.93
CA HIS A 121 -8.77 0.29 -27.23
C HIS A 121 -8.01 -0.96 -27.74
N GLU A 122 -6.74 -1.14 -27.37
CA GLU A 122 -5.94 -2.32 -27.73
C GLU A 122 -6.15 -3.53 -26.81
N LEU A 123 -6.60 -3.30 -25.57
CA LEU A 123 -6.90 -4.30 -24.54
C LEU A 123 -8.33 -4.06 -24.03
N ALA A 124 -9.32 -4.15 -24.93
CA ALA A 124 -10.67 -3.69 -24.67
C ALA A 124 -11.52 -4.62 -23.78
N THR A 125 -11.11 -5.89 -23.62
CA THR A 125 -11.94 -6.90 -22.95
C THR A 125 -11.12 -7.89 -22.13
N ALA A 126 -11.71 -8.39 -21.05
CA ALA A 126 -11.10 -9.36 -20.14
C ALA A 126 -10.71 -10.67 -20.85
N GLU A 127 -11.46 -11.08 -21.88
CA GLU A 127 -11.20 -12.30 -22.66
C GLU A 127 -9.91 -12.17 -23.48
N LYS A 128 -9.65 -10.98 -24.02
CA LYS A 128 -8.41 -10.71 -24.77
C LYS A 128 -7.20 -10.75 -23.83
N ILE A 129 -7.37 -10.23 -22.61
CA ILE A 129 -6.34 -10.34 -21.58
C ILE A 129 -6.15 -11.80 -21.19
N GLN A 130 -7.23 -12.57 -21.01
CA GLN A 130 -7.17 -14.00 -20.70
C GLN A 130 -6.37 -14.76 -21.76
N GLU A 131 -6.61 -14.51 -23.04
CA GLU A 131 -5.90 -15.15 -24.15
C GLU A 131 -4.40 -14.82 -24.14
N ILE A 132 -4.05 -13.54 -23.98
CA ILE A 132 -2.66 -13.06 -23.98
C ILE A 132 -1.87 -13.59 -22.76
N SER A 133 -2.53 -13.65 -21.60
CA SER A 133 -1.91 -14.04 -20.33
C SER A 133 -2.04 -15.53 -19.99
N HIS A 134 -2.74 -16.30 -20.84
CA HIS A 134 -3.08 -17.70 -20.61
C HIS A 134 -3.72 -17.96 -19.24
N LEU A 135 -4.54 -17.00 -18.77
CA LEU A 135 -5.24 -17.15 -17.50
C LEU A 135 -6.31 -18.26 -17.59
N PRO A 136 -6.47 -19.08 -16.54
CA PRO A 136 -7.44 -20.18 -16.55
C PRO A 136 -8.89 -19.68 -16.60
N THR A 137 -9.13 -18.46 -16.12
CA THR A 137 -10.44 -17.80 -16.08
C THR A 137 -10.30 -16.35 -16.51
N PRO A 138 -11.36 -15.73 -17.07
CA PRO A 138 -11.33 -14.31 -17.39
C PRO A 138 -11.07 -13.50 -16.12
N PRO A 139 -10.14 -12.54 -16.14
CA PRO A 139 -9.80 -11.75 -14.97
C PRO A 139 -10.94 -10.79 -14.61
N ARG A 140 -11.04 -10.45 -13.32
CA ARG A 140 -12.10 -9.59 -12.80
C ARG A 140 -11.94 -8.17 -13.33
N ILE A 141 -13.03 -7.62 -13.87
CA ILE A 141 -13.12 -6.21 -14.25
C ILE A 141 -13.54 -5.41 -13.01
N LEU A 142 -12.78 -4.37 -12.71
CA LEU A 142 -13.09 -3.36 -11.71
C LEU A 142 -13.50 -2.09 -12.46
N LEU A 143 -14.67 -1.56 -12.11
CA LEU A 143 -15.17 -0.31 -12.66
C LEU A 143 -14.81 0.82 -11.69
N ASP A 144 -14.48 1.97 -12.24
CA ASP A 144 -14.45 3.20 -11.46
C ASP A 144 -15.90 3.62 -11.13
N GLU A 145 -16.18 3.97 -9.87
CA GLU A 145 -17.54 4.31 -9.42
C GLU A 145 -17.97 5.73 -9.85
N GLU A 146 -17.03 6.65 -10.09
CA GLU A 146 -17.33 8.02 -10.54
C GLU A 146 -17.35 8.13 -12.07
N ASP A 147 -16.46 7.43 -12.78
CA ASP A 147 -16.46 7.34 -14.24
C ASP A 147 -16.60 5.88 -14.74
N PRO A 148 -17.83 5.44 -15.05
CA PRO A 148 -18.07 4.08 -15.53
C PRO A 148 -17.44 3.79 -16.91
N THR A 149 -16.85 4.78 -17.58
CA THR A 149 -16.11 4.59 -18.83
C THR A 149 -14.67 4.12 -18.59
N VAL A 150 -14.15 4.24 -17.36
CA VAL A 150 -12.84 3.75 -16.98
C VAL A 150 -12.96 2.39 -16.32
N SER A 151 -12.29 1.40 -16.90
CA SER A 151 -12.30 0.02 -16.42
C SER A 151 -10.87 -0.49 -16.21
N PHE A 152 -10.67 -1.19 -15.11
CA PHE A 152 -9.41 -1.81 -14.75
C PHE A 152 -9.57 -3.32 -14.69
N VAL A 153 -8.47 -4.04 -14.90
CA VAL A 153 -8.41 -5.49 -14.71
C VAL A 153 -7.30 -5.82 -13.74
N GLU A 154 -7.62 -6.67 -12.78
CA GLU A 154 -6.66 -7.18 -11.82
C GLU A 154 -5.89 -8.38 -12.42
N VAL A 155 -4.56 -8.29 -12.42
CA VAL A 155 -3.66 -9.33 -12.95
C VAL A 155 -2.55 -9.68 -11.95
N ASP A 156 -2.05 -10.91 -12.01
CA ASP A 156 -0.83 -11.31 -11.29
C ASP A 156 0.45 -10.95 -12.08
N ILE A 157 1.60 -11.27 -11.50
CA ILE A 157 2.91 -10.99 -12.10
C ILE A 157 3.13 -11.75 -13.42
N ILE A 158 2.60 -12.96 -13.56
CA ILE A 158 2.78 -13.79 -14.75
C ILE A 158 2.00 -13.18 -15.91
N ALA A 159 0.73 -12.83 -15.66
CA ALA A 159 -0.12 -12.16 -16.64
C ALA A 159 0.43 -10.79 -17.01
N LYS A 160 0.93 -10.02 -16.04
CA LYS A 160 1.61 -8.73 -16.28
C LYS A 160 2.79 -8.89 -17.26
N GLU A 161 3.72 -9.81 -17.00
CA GLU A 161 4.89 -10.03 -17.87
C GLU A 161 4.48 -10.47 -19.29
N ALA A 162 3.45 -11.31 -19.40
CA ALA A 162 2.92 -11.75 -20.70
C ALA A 162 2.32 -10.58 -21.52
N ILE A 163 1.57 -9.70 -20.86
CA ILE A 163 0.95 -8.53 -21.49
C ILE A 163 2.03 -7.51 -21.88
N GLU A 164 3.02 -7.25 -21.03
CA GLU A 164 4.17 -6.37 -21.34
C GLU A 164 4.93 -6.87 -22.57
N LYS A 165 5.14 -8.19 -22.66
CA LYS A 165 5.81 -8.81 -23.83
C LYS A 165 4.97 -8.69 -25.10
N HIS A 166 3.66 -8.87 -25.01
CA HIS A 166 2.76 -8.83 -26.16
C HIS A 166 2.56 -7.41 -26.71
N MET A 167 2.62 -6.40 -25.84
CA MET A 167 2.40 -5.00 -26.21
C MET A 167 3.64 -4.30 -26.75
N TYR A 168 4.83 -4.89 -26.63
CA TYR A 168 6.06 -4.32 -27.18
C TYR A 168 5.94 -4.02 -28.69
N PRO A 169 6.28 -2.80 -29.17
CA PRO A 169 7.01 -1.74 -28.47
C PRO A 169 6.15 -0.74 -27.68
N SER A 170 4.83 -0.85 -27.72
CA SER A 170 3.90 0.00 -26.95
C SER A 170 4.01 -0.29 -25.45
N SER A 171 3.99 0.77 -24.63
CA SER A 171 4.04 0.64 -23.17
C SER A 171 2.63 0.53 -22.59
N THR A 172 2.37 -0.54 -21.84
CA THR A 172 1.17 -0.68 -21.02
C THR A 172 1.46 -0.27 -19.58
N HIS A 173 0.53 0.48 -18.98
CA HIS A 173 0.68 0.99 -17.63
C HIS A 173 0.01 0.07 -16.63
N PHE A 174 0.82 -0.49 -15.72
CA PHE A 174 0.36 -1.28 -14.59
C PHE A 174 0.50 -0.47 -13.31
N ILE A 175 -0.54 -0.50 -12.50
CA ILE A 175 -0.57 0.11 -11.17
C ILE A 175 -0.52 -1.03 -10.17
N VAL A 176 0.30 -0.91 -9.12
CA VAL A 176 0.31 -1.93 -8.06
C VAL A 176 -1.02 -1.85 -7.32
N HIS A 177 -1.79 -2.94 -7.31
CA HIS A 177 -2.99 -3.03 -6.51
C HIS A 177 -2.58 -3.22 -5.05
N ARG A 178 -2.82 -2.20 -4.22
CA ARG A 178 -2.51 -2.25 -2.79
C ARG A 178 -3.66 -2.96 -2.07
N VAL A 179 -3.51 -4.27 -1.90
CA VAL A 179 -4.46 -5.05 -1.11
C VAL A 179 -4.28 -4.69 0.36
N SER A 180 -5.39 -4.50 1.07
CA SER A 180 -5.38 -4.24 2.52
C SER A 180 -4.75 -5.40 3.30
N ALA A 181 -4.14 -5.09 4.44
CA ALA A 181 -3.62 -6.08 5.37
C ALA A 181 -4.69 -7.14 5.70
N GLU A 182 -4.33 -8.42 5.61
CA GLU A 182 -5.28 -9.51 5.83
C GLU A 182 -5.67 -9.59 7.31
N LYS A 183 -6.96 -9.72 7.60
CA LYS A 183 -7.46 -10.01 8.95
C LYS A 183 -8.25 -11.31 8.88
N SER A 184 -7.66 -12.40 9.35
CA SER A 184 -8.24 -13.75 9.31
C SER A 184 -8.10 -14.39 10.69
N LEU A 185 -8.86 -13.87 11.65
CA LEU A 185 -8.81 -14.33 13.04
C LEU A 185 -9.66 -15.60 13.20
N ALA A 186 -9.07 -16.66 13.75
CA ALA A 186 -9.80 -17.89 14.01
C ALA A 186 -10.82 -17.70 15.14
N ASP A 187 -12.01 -18.30 14.99
CA ASP A 187 -13.09 -18.26 15.99
C ASP A 187 -12.93 -19.32 17.08
N THR A 188 -12.11 -20.35 16.83
CA THR A 188 -11.99 -21.54 17.69
C THR A 188 -10.65 -21.64 18.41
N CYS A 189 -9.66 -20.83 18.04
CA CYS A 189 -8.34 -20.82 18.66
C CYS A 189 -7.74 -19.42 18.62
N ILE A 190 -6.60 -19.26 19.28
CA ILE A 190 -5.92 -17.96 19.37
C ILE A 190 -5.30 -17.50 18.03
N ALA A 191 -5.20 -18.37 17.02
CA ALA A 191 -4.54 -18.03 15.76
C ALA A 191 -5.24 -16.88 14.99
N PRO A 192 -4.48 -16.01 14.31
CA PRO A 192 -3.06 -15.73 14.53
C PRO A 192 -2.86 -14.88 15.79
N THR A 193 -1.81 -15.18 16.57
CA THR A 193 -1.39 -14.37 17.73
C THR A 193 0.11 -14.08 17.63
N LEU A 194 0.51 -12.85 17.91
CA LEU A 194 1.90 -12.39 17.89
C LEU A 194 2.77 -13.22 18.85
N GLY A 195 3.83 -13.82 18.30
CA GLY A 195 4.81 -14.62 19.04
C GLY A 195 4.25 -15.84 19.77
N LEU A 196 3.08 -16.34 19.35
CA LEU A 196 2.45 -17.53 19.89
C LEU A 196 2.03 -18.49 18.78
N ASP A 197 2.56 -19.72 18.84
CA ASP A 197 2.13 -20.81 17.98
C ASP A 197 0.86 -21.45 18.55
N ALA A 198 -0.28 -21.22 17.89
CA ALA A 198 -1.58 -21.74 18.28
C ALA A 198 -1.71 -23.27 18.13
N THR A 199 -0.79 -23.93 17.42
CA THR A 199 -0.80 -25.39 17.24
C THR A 199 -0.28 -26.14 18.48
N MET A 200 0.50 -25.44 19.32
CA MET A 200 1.10 -25.99 20.52
C MET A 200 0.05 -26.30 21.61
N PRO A 201 0.07 -27.48 22.25
CA PRO A 201 -0.95 -27.89 23.22
C PRO A 201 -1.16 -26.90 24.37
N GLN A 202 -0.10 -26.26 24.86
CA GLN A 202 -0.16 -25.31 25.96
C GLN A 202 -0.88 -24.00 25.62
N HIS A 203 -1.09 -23.71 24.34
CA HIS A 203 -1.80 -22.52 23.86
C HIS A 203 -3.22 -22.83 23.38
N ARG A 204 -3.70 -24.06 23.55
CA ARG A 204 -5.07 -24.42 23.20
C ARG A 204 -6.02 -23.80 24.22
N LEU A 205 -7.06 -23.17 23.69
CA LEU A 205 -8.17 -22.71 24.50
C LEU A 205 -8.91 -23.88 25.12
N SER A 206 -9.50 -23.64 26.29
CA SER A 206 -10.51 -24.54 26.83
C SER A 206 -11.73 -24.55 25.90
N VAL A 207 -12.52 -25.62 25.95
CA VAL A 207 -13.74 -25.78 25.15
C VAL A 207 -14.77 -24.66 25.42
N SER A 208 -14.70 -24.05 26.60
CA SER A 208 -15.57 -22.95 27.02
C SER A 208 -15.09 -21.57 26.59
N ASP A 209 -13.83 -21.44 26.16
CA ASP A 209 -13.19 -20.14 26.01
C ASP A 209 -13.23 -19.69 24.55
N THR A 210 -13.65 -18.45 24.34
CA THR A 210 -13.65 -17.84 23.01
C THR A 210 -12.41 -16.96 22.84
N PRO A 211 -11.73 -17.05 21.68
CA PRO A 211 -10.60 -16.18 21.41
C PRO A 211 -11.08 -14.74 21.25
N VAL A 212 -10.40 -13.81 21.93
CA VAL A 212 -10.67 -12.36 21.85
C VAL A 212 -9.39 -11.62 21.45
N PRO A 213 -9.47 -10.57 20.62
CA PRO A 213 -10.66 -10.05 19.92
C PRO A 213 -11.23 -11.02 18.86
N GLN A 214 -12.53 -10.91 18.55
CA GLN A 214 -13.16 -11.62 17.44
C GLN A 214 -13.02 -10.84 16.13
N GLN A 215 -13.28 -11.50 14.99
CA GLN A 215 -13.13 -10.93 13.65
C GLN A 215 -13.84 -9.57 13.48
N ASN A 216 -15.06 -9.41 13.98
CA ASN A 216 -15.85 -8.18 13.81
C ASN A 216 -16.19 -7.50 15.15
N MET A 217 -15.26 -7.59 16.12
CA MET A 217 -15.46 -7.02 17.45
C MET A 217 -15.01 -5.56 17.48
N TYR A 218 -15.92 -4.66 17.87
CA TYR A 218 -15.63 -3.24 18.09
C TYR A 218 -16.34 -2.74 19.36
N PRO A 219 -15.75 -1.79 20.10
CA PRO A 219 -14.41 -1.22 19.90
C PRO A 219 -13.30 -2.23 20.22
N VAL A 220 -12.14 -2.10 19.56
CA VAL A 220 -11.00 -3.00 19.76
C VAL A 220 -9.69 -2.21 19.91
N PRO A 221 -8.85 -2.51 20.92
CA PRO A 221 -7.57 -1.85 21.07
C PRO A 221 -6.59 -2.38 20.03
N TYR A 222 -5.95 -1.45 19.32
CA TYR A 222 -4.86 -1.69 18.38
C TYR A 222 -3.56 -1.14 18.92
N PHE A 223 -2.47 -1.88 18.73
CA PHE A 223 -1.11 -1.42 19.01
C PHE A 223 -0.40 -0.93 17.75
N PHE A 224 0.26 0.22 17.84
CA PHE A 224 1.05 0.85 16.79
C PHE A 224 2.47 1.16 17.27
N TYR A 225 3.48 0.88 16.45
CA TYR A 225 4.91 1.12 16.76
C TYR A 225 5.62 2.00 15.72
N GLY A 226 4.89 2.41 14.67
CA GLY A 226 5.41 3.12 13.50
C GLY A 226 4.60 4.37 13.17
N THR A 227 4.42 4.68 11.89
CA THR A 227 3.78 5.92 11.44
C THR A 227 2.32 6.05 11.86
N LEU A 228 1.62 4.94 12.16
CA LEU A 228 0.26 4.98 12.70
C LEU A 228 0.18 5.56 14.13
N ALA A 229 1.31 5.74 14.81
CA ALA A 229 1.40 6.45 16.08
C ALA A 229 1.47 7.98 15.93
N GLU A 230 1.50 8.52 14.70
CA GLU A 230 1.46 9.97 14.46
C GLU A 230 0.01 10.46 14.45
N GLU A 231 -0.37 11.33 15.41
CA GLU A 231 -1.75 11.83 15.57
C GLU A 231 -2.33 12.39 14.26
N ASP A 232 -1.61 13.28 13.59
CA ASP A 232 -2.09 13.96 12.37
C ASP A 232 -2.34 12.97 11.23
N ARG A 233 -1.52 11.92 11.12
CA ARG A 233 -1.74 10.87 10.13
C ARG A 233 -2.97 10.07 10.44
N LEU A 234 -3.20 9.75 11.71
CA LEU A 234 -4.34 8.96 12.13
C LEU A 234 -5.65 9.75 11.98
N VAL A 235 -5.63 11.06 12.26
CA VAL A 235 -6.74 11.98 11.94
C VAL A 235 -7.05 11.97 10.46
N ALA A 236 -6.05 12.20 9.61
CA ALA A 236 -6.24 12.26 8.16
C ALA A 236 -6.71 10.91 7.59
N LEU A 237 -6.15 9.80 8.06
CA LEU A 237 -6.48 8.46 7.58
C LEU A 237 -7.88 8.01 7.98
N LEU A 238 -8.33 8.36 9.18
CA LEU A 238 -9.62 7.93 9.72
C LEU A 238 -10.73 8.98 9.54
N GLY A 239 -10.40 10.20 9.13
CA GLY A 239 -11.36 11.31 9.02
C GLY A 239 -11.91 11.75 10.38
N LEU A 240 -11.07 11.78 11.43
CA LEU A 240 -11.52 12.15 12.78
C LEU A 240 -11.76 13.66 12.89
N GLU A 241 -12.81 14.06 13.61
CA GLU A 241 -13.10 15.48 13.87
C GLU A 241 -12.17 16.11 14.92
N GLY A 242 -11.37 15.29 15.62
CA GLY A 242 -10.47 15.74 16.68
C GLY A 242 -9.26 14.83 16.86
N LYS A 243 -8.35 15.25 17.74
CA LYS A 243 -7.11 14.51 18.02
C LYS A 243 -7.40 13.11 18.59
N PRO A 244 -6.80 12.04 18.04
CA PRO A 244 -7.00 10.69 18.53
C PRO A 244 -6.38 10.54 19.92
N ALA A 245 -7.07 9.82 20.80
CA ALA A 245 -6.55 9.45 22.11
C ALA A 245 -5.57 8.28 21.97
N LEU A 246 -4.30 8.59 21.73
CA LEU A 246 -3.20 7.62 21.76
C LEU A 246 -2.67 7.50 23.18
N THR A 247 -2.61 6.28 23.71
CA THR A 247 -2.05 6.00 25.04
C THR A 247 -0.75 5.21 24.90
N PRO A 248 0.35 5.59 25.58
CA PRO A 248 1.59 4.81 25.54
C PRO A 248 1.35 3.37 25.98
N ALA A 249 1.93 2.43 25.25
CA ALA A 249 1.71 1.00 25.47
C ALA A 249 2.92 0.16 25.04
N LYS A 250 2.92 -1.10 25.45
CA LYS A 250 3.90 -2.12 25.07
C LYS A 250 3.21 -3.39 24.62
N VAL A 251 3.85 -4.12 23.72
CA VAL A 251 3.47 -5.51 23.39
C VAL A 251 4.61 -6.45 23.72
N ARG A 252 4.28 -7.65 24.18
CA ARG A 252 5.22 -8.73 24.45
C ARG A 252 5.30 -9.70 23.28
N ARG A 253 6.35 -10.54 23.27
CA ARG A 253 6.56 -11.58 22.24
C ARG A 253 6.64 -10.98 20.85
N ALA A 254 7.22 -9.79 20.76
CA ALA A 254 7.32 -9.01 19.54
C ALA A 254 8.73 -8.46 19.42
N ARG A 255 9.23 -8.36 18.19
CA ARG A 255 10.45 -7.62 17.88
C ARG A 255 10.21 -6.69 16.71
N VAL A 256 10.99 -5.63 16.62
CA VAL A 256 11.02 -4.78 15.43
C VAL A 256 12.28 -5.07 14.64
N GLU A 257 12.12 -5.58 13.43
CA GLU A 257 13.24 -5.91 12.54
C GLU A 257 13.35 -4.94 11.36
N MET A 258 14.60 -4.65 10.96
CA MET A 258 14.91 -3.85 9.78
C MET A 258 14.85 -4.72 8.53
N ARG A 259 13.89 -4.45 7.64
CA ARG A 259 13.72 -5.09 6.33
C ARG A 259 14.03 -4.09 5.23
N GLY A 260 15.31 -3.76 5.08
CA GLY A 260 15.79 -2.71 4.17
C GLY A 260 15.65 -1.32 4.81
N ARG A 261 14.82 -0.44 4.23
CA ARG A 261 14.56 0.91 4.76
C ARG A 261 13.36 0.99 5.73
N TYR A 262 12.69 -0.13 5.98
CA TYR A 262 11.45 -0.19 6.76
C TYR A 262 11.63 -1.07 7.99
N ARG A 263 10.98 -0.68 9.08
CA ARG A 263 10.88 -1.43 10.33
C ARG A 263 9.57 -2.21 10.32
N GLY A 264 9.63 -3.52 10.52
CA GLY A 264 8.46 -4.40 10.60
C GLY A 264 8.37 -5.05 11.98
N LEU A 265 7.17 -5.09 12.56
CA LEU A 265 6.88 -5.85 13.78
C LEU A 265 6.74 -7.32 13.43
N VAL A 266 7.54 -8.17 14.07
CA VAL A 266 7.62 -9.60 13.80
C VAL A 266 7.51 -10.39 15.11
N ASP A 267 7.38 -11.71 15.00
CA ASP A 267 7.28 -12.58 16.16
C ASP A 267 8.57 -12.55 17.00
N GLY A 268 8.42 -12.25 18.28
CA GLY A 268 9.49 -12.23 19.28
C GLY A 268 9.46 -13.44 20.20
N SER A 269 10.52 -13.58 20.99
CA SER A 269 10.59 -14.53 22.11
C SER A 269 9.83 -14.00 23.34
N GLU A 270 9.62 -14.84 24.35
CA GLU A 270 8.86 -14.49 25.55
C GLU A 270 9.39 -13.25 26.30
N GLY A 271 10.70 -13.00 26.25
CA GLY A 271 11.31 -11.84 26.88
C GLY A 271 11.36 -10.57 26.01
N ASP A 272 10.93 -10.65 24.75
CA ASP A 272 10.99 -9.51 23.84
C ASP A 272 9.77 -8.62 24.00
N GLU A 273 10.01 -7.31 24.09
CA GLU A 273 8.98 -6.28 24.21
C GLU A 273 9.21 -5.16 23.21
N VAL A 274 8.12 -4.54 22.75
CA VAL A 274 8.17 -3.38 21.85
C VAL A 274 7.31 -2.26 22.43
N ASP A 275 7.92 -1.10 22.62
CA ASP A 275 7.24 0.14 22.98
C ASP A 275 6.49 0.73 21.78
N GLY A 276 5.34 1.32 22.05
CA GLY A 276 4.50 1.98 21.06
C GLY A 276 3.30 2.65 21.70
N TRP A 277 2.20 2.65 20.96
CA TRP A 277 0.98 3.36 21.32
C TRP A 277 -0.22 2.45 21.11
N MET A 278 -1.20 2.58 21.99
CA MET A 278 -2.50 1.95 21.84
C MET A 278 -3.51 2.99 21.35
N PHE A 279 -4.31 2.58 20.38
CA PHE A 279 -5.47 3.31 19.89
C PHE A 279 -6.70 2.40 19.91
N VAL A 280 -7.85 2.93 20.33
CA VAL A 280 -9.11 2.16 20.34
C VAL A 280 -9.84 2.39 19.02
N VAL A 281 -9.87 1.36 18.18
CA VAL A 281 -10.58 1.39 16.89
C VAL A 281 -12.06 1.15 17.14
N GLY A 282 -12.87 2.16 16.84
CA GLY A 282 -14.31 2.16 17.16
C GLY A 282 -15.23 1.53 16.12
N SER A 283 -14.77 1.30 14.89
CA SER A 283 -15.63 0.82 13.79
C SER A 283 -14.84 0.04 12.74
N GLU A 284 -15.57 -0.79 11.99
CA GLU A 284 -15.05 -1.53 10.83
C GLU A 284 -14.45 -0.60 9.78
N ARG A 285 -15.13 0.51 9.45
CA ARG A 285 -14.63 1.52 8.52
C ARG A 285 -13.25 2.07 8.93
N HIS A 286 -13.03 2.34 10.21
CA HIS A 286 -11.73 2.79 10.69
C HIS A 286 -10.68 1.70 10.59
N GLU A 287 -11.04 0.46 10.90
CA GLU A 287 -10.13 -0.69 10.78
C GLU A 287 -9.72 -0.93 9.32
N ASP A 288 -10.66 -0.88 8.39
CA ASP A 288 -10.38 -1.06 6.96
C ASP A 288 -9.47 0.03 6.41
N ALA A 289 -9.64 1.28 6.87
CA ALA A 289 -8.74 2.37 6.52
C ALA A 289 -7.30 2.10 6.99
N LEU A 290 -7.13 1.60 8.23
CA LEU A 290 -5.82 1.19 8.78
C LEU A 290 -5.22 0.03 8.01
N ARG A 291 -6.00 -1.01 7.74
CA ARG A 291 -5.57 -2.20 6.98
C ARG A 291 -5.13 -1.81 5.57
N GLY A 292 -5.86 -0.91 4.91
CA GLY A 292 -5.48 -0.39 3.60
C GLY A 292 -4.24 0.49 3.62
N TYR A 293 -3.93 1.14 4.75
CA TYR A 293 -2.69 1.92 4.88
C TYR A 293 -1.45 1.03 5.04
N GLU A 294 -1.54 -0.03 5.87
CA GLU A 294 -0.43 -0.97 6.08
C GLU A 294 -0.20 -1.87 4.85
N GLY A 295 -1.28 -2.35 4.26
CA GLY A 295 -1.27 -3.13 3.02
C GLY A 295 -0.81 -4.58 3.17
N ASP A 296 -0.65 -5.24 2.02
CA ASP A 296 -0.46 -6.69 1.85
C ASP A 296 0.82 -7.29 2.45
N ALA A 297 1.76 -6.44 2.86
CA ALA A 297 2.97 -6.87 3.55
C ALA A 297 2.71 -7.22 5.03
N TYR A 298 1.54 -6.85 5.54
CA TYR A 298 1.13 -7.06 6.91
C TYR A 298 -0.15 -7.90 7.01
N GLU A 299 -0.30 -8.51 8.17
CA GLU A 299 -1.53 -9.16 8.60
C GLU A 299 -1.93 -8.62 9.98
N VAL A 300 -3.22 -8.64 10.26
CA VAL A 300 -3.78 -8.32 11.57
C VAL A 300 -3.74 -9.57 12.43
N VAL A 301 -3.08 -9.48 13.57
CA VAL A 301 -2.96 -10.58 14.53
C VAL A 301 -3.39 -10.16 15.93
N ARG A 302 -3.80 -11.13 16.75
CA ARG A 302 -4.02 -10.90 18.18
C ARG A 302 -2.71 -10.62 18.88
N CYS A 303 -2.74 -9.76 19.89
CA CYS A 303 -1.61 -9.49 20.76
C CYS A 303 -2.08 -9.14 22.17
N GLU A 304 -1.13 -9.06 23.10
CA GLU A 304 -1.36 -8.59 24.45
C GLU A 304 -0.69 -7.24 24.65
N ILE A 305 -1.51 -6.22 24.90
CA ILE A 305 -1.12 -4.83 25.00
C ILE A 305 -1.09 -4.44 26.47
N PHE A 306 0.04 -3.92 26.93
CA PHE A 306 0.27 -3.47 28.30
C PHE A 306 0.38 -1.96 28.33
N GLY A 307 -0.21 -1.30 29.32
CA GLY A 307 0.06 0.12 29.59
C GLY A 307 1.48 0.34 30.15
N GLU A 308 1.84 1.60 30.44
CA GLU A 308 3.18 1.96 30.97
C GLU A 308 3.55 1.20 32.25
N GLU A 309 2.59 0.93 33.13
CA GLU A 309 2.83 0.22 34.39
C GLU A 309 3.03 -1.30 34.23
N GLY A 310 2.74 -1.86 33.05
CA GLY A 310 2.96 -3.28 32.74
C GLY A 310 2.02 -4.26 33.46
N VAL A 311 1.00 -3.77 34.19
CA VAL A 311 0.05 -4.59 34.95
C VAL A 311 -1.23 -4.81 34.15
N GLY A 312 -1.68 -6.07 34.03
CA GLY A 312 -3.00 -6.42 33.46
C GLY A 312 -3.09 -6.20 31.94
N GLY A 313 -2.42 -7.05 31.16
CA GLY A 313 -2.44 -6.99 29.70
C GLY A 313 -3.85 -7.07 29.10
N MET A 314 -4.13 -6.19 28.15
CA MET A 314 -5.37 -6.15 27.39
C MET A 314 -5.22 -6.96 26.10
N LYS A 315 -6.25 -7.73 25.73
CA LYS A 315 -6.29 -8.44 24.45
C LYS A 315 -6.63 -7.43 23.34
N GLY A 316 -5.75 -7.31 22.37
CA GLY A 316 -5.89 -6.37 21.26
C GLY A 316 -5.38 -6.93 19.95
N LEU A 317 -5.29 -6.06 18.96
CA LEU A 317 -4.81 -6.38 17.62
C LEU A 317 -3.57 -5.54 17.29
N THR A 318 -2.78 -6.03 16.34
CA THR A 318 -1.64 -5.29 15.77
C THR A 318 -1.39 -5.74 14.35
N PHE A 319 -0.59 -4.96 13.63
CA PHE A 319 -0.10 -5.32 12.30
C PHE A 319 1.24 -6.03 12.42
N ARG A 320 1.23 -7.34 12.19
CA ARG A 320 2.45 -8.14 12.08
C ARG A 320 2.91 -8.16 10.64
N PHE A 321 4.20 -7.91 10.42
CA PHE A 321 4.83 -8.09 9.13
C PHE A 321 4.91 -9.58 8.81
N CYS A 322 4.40 -9.97 7.65
CA CYS A 322 4.43 -11.36 7.20
C CYS A 322 5.89 -11.76 6.89
N GLU A 323 6.59 -12.38 7.86
CA GLU A 323 7.95 -12.86 7.68
C GLU A 323 8.03 -13.97 6.63
N GLU A 324 9.13 -13.98 5.88
CA GLU A 324 9.50 -15.10 5.04
C GLU A 324 9.80 -16.30 5.93
N VAL A 325 9.02 -17.39 5.84
CA VAL A 325 9.51 -18.69 6.28
C VAL A 325 10.64 -19.06 5.34
N VAL A 326 11.87 -18.70 5.70
CA VAL A 326 13.08 -19.23 5.10
C VAL A 326 13.15 -20.69 5.54
N GLY A 327 12.52 -21.55 4.73
CA GLY A 327 12.72 -23.00 4.77
C GLY A 327 13.93 -23.38 3.95
#